data_AF-A0A8C7X6E9-F1
#
_entry.id   AF-A0A8C7X6E9-F1
#
_cell.length_a   1.000
_cell.length_b   1.000
_cell.length_c   1.000
_cell.angle_alpha   90.00
_cell.angle_beta   90.00
_cell.angle_gamma   90.00
#
_symmetry.space_group_name_H-M   'P 1'
#
loop_
_entity.id
_entity.type
_entity.pdbx_description
1 polymer ?
#
loop_
_entity_poly.entity_id
_entity_poly.type
_entity_poly.pdbx_seq_one_letter_code
_entity_poly.pdbx_strand_id
1 'polypeptide(L)'
;MMRIQDREKEVKLLQQEVEAINHSADQTVKDSEKIFTEMIRLIQKRSCDVKQQIRSQQKAEVSRVKDLQEELEQEITELKRRDAELKQLSLTEDHSQFLLNYPSLPPLSESTHSSSINVRPLRYFEDVTAAVSELRDKLQDILREEWTNISLTVTNVDVLLPEPEPKSRADFLKYSRQITLDPNTANKLLLMSEENRKVTVMEKSQSDTDHPDRFTDWFQVLSRESLSGRCYWEVERRGTGVCVAVAYKNISRSGNESGFGLNDKSWSLSNLCIVLVSHCTTEEQE
;
A
#
# COMPACT_ATOMS: atom_id res chain seq x y z
N MET A 1 -15.15 39.65 -42.75
CA MET A 1 -16.31 39.69 -41.85
C MET A 1 -16.66 38.30 -41.32
N MET A 2 -16.84 37.28 -42.19
CA MET A 2 -17.12 35.89 -41.79
C MET A 2 -16.09 35.29 -40.80
N ARG A 3 -14.79 35.44 -41.07
CA ARG A 3 -13.71 34.97 -40.18
C ARG A 3 -13.70 35.63 -38.78
N ILE A 4 -14.17 36.87 -38.65
CA ILE A 4 -14.24 37.56 -37.35
C ILE A 4 -15.38 36.95 -36.53
N GLN A 5 -16.55 36.75 -37.15
CA GLN A 5 -17.70 36.13 -36.50
C GLN A 5 -17.43 34.67 -36.07
N ASP A 6 -16.66 33.92 -36.86
CA ASP A 6 -16.26 32.55 -36.50
C ASP A 6 -15.33 32.54 -35.28
N ARG A 7 -14.36 33.46 -35.22
CA ARG A 7 -13.48 33.61 -34.05
C ARG A 7 -14.22 34.10 -32.81
N GLU A 8 -15.19 34.99 -32.95
CA GLU A 8 -16.05 35.41 -31.82
C GLU A 8 -16.88 34.25 -31.27
N LYS A 9 -17.33 33.31 -32.12
CA LYS A 9 -18.00 32.08 -31.66
C LYS A 9 -17.05 31.15 -30.91
N GLU A 10 -15.83 30.95 -31.42
CA GLU A 10 -14.80 30.15 -30.74
C GLU A 10 -14.46 30.73 -29.36
N VAL A 11 -14.31 32.06 -29.24
CA VAL A 11 -14.05 32.73 -27.95
C VAL A 11 -15.20 32.50 -26.97
N LYS A 12 -16.46 32.61 -27.42
CA LYS A 12 -17.62 32.33 -26.57
C LYS A 12 -17.67 30.88 -26.11
N LEU A 13 -17.32 29.93 -26.98
CA LEU A 13 -17.24 28.51 -26.62
C LEU A 13 -16.17 28.28 -25.54
N LEU A 14 -14.99 28.86 -25.70
CA LEU A 14 -13.92 28.78 -24.70
C LEU A 14 -14.33 29.41 -23.36
N GLN A 15 -15.09 30.50 -23.39
CA GLN A 15 -15.57 31.13 -22.16
C GLN A 15 -16.59 30.25 -21.43
N GLN A 16 -17.50 29.59 -22.16
CA GLN A 16 -18.42 28.61 -21.59
C GLN A 16 -17.68 27.40 -21.01
N GLU A 17 -16.65 26.93 -21.70
CA GLU A 17 -15.81 25.82 -21.21
C GLU A 17 -15.10 26.19 -19.90
N VAL A 18 -14.56 27.41 -19.79
CA VAL A 18 -13.94 27.89 -18.55
C VAL A 18 -14.95 27.92 -17.39
N GLU A 19 -16.16 28.41 -17.64
CA GLU A 19 -17.23 28.41 -16.63
C GLU A 19 -17.61 26.98 -16.21
N ALA A 20 -17.70 26.04 -17.17
CA ALA A 20 -17.99 24.64 -16.90
C ALA A 20 -16.89 23.96 -16.08
N ILE A 21 -15.61 24.20 -16.41
CA ILE A 21 -14.46 23.69 -15.65
C ILE A 21 -14.50 24.19 -14.21
N ASN A 22 -14.69 25.49 -13.99
CA ASN A 22 -14.75 26.07 -12.65
C ASN A 22 -15.90 25.48 -11.84
N HIS A 23 -17.10 25.41 -12.42
CA HIS A 23 -18.25 24.81 -11.76
C HIS A 23 -18.02 23.34 -11.41
N SER A 24 -17.46 22.57 -12.34
CA SER A 24 -17.14 21.15 -12.12
C SER A 24 -16.12 20.98 -11.00
N ALA A 25 -15.04 21.78 -11.00
CA ALA A 25 -14.00 21.73 -9.98
C ALA A 25 -14.57 22.05 -8.59
N ASP A 26 -15.33 23.13 -8.45
CA ASP A 26 -15.97 23.53 -7.19
C ASP A 26 -16.91 22.42 -6.66
N GLN A 27 -17.69 21.81 -7.55
CA GLN A 27 -18.59 20.72 -7.19
C GLN A 27 -17.81 19.47 -6.75
N THR A 28 -16.77 19.07 -7.47
CA THR A 28 -15.90 17.94 -7.09
C THR A 28 -15.21 18.17 -5.76
N VAL A 29 -14.71 19.39 -5.49
CA VAL A 29 -14.13 19.75 -4.20
C VAL A 29 -15.15 19.54 -3.09
N LYS A 30 -16.35 20.11 -3.22
CA LYS A 30 -17.42 19.99 -2.23
C LYS A 30 -17.81 18.53 -1.96
N ASP A 31 -17.93 17.72 -3.00
CA ASP A 31 -18.27 16.30 -2.86
C ASP A 31 -17.13 15.51 -2.18
N SER A 32 -15.87 15.81 -2.52
CA SER A 32 -14.71 15.19 -1.88
C SER A 32 -14.60 15.57 -0.39
N GLU A 33 -14.85 16.83 -0.02
CA GLU A 33 -14.86 17.29 1.38
C GLU A 33 -15.93 16.58 2.21
N LYS A 34 -17.09 16.31 1.61
CA LYS A 34 -18.15 15.54 2.25
C LYS A 34 -17.69 14.11 2.56
N ILE A 35 -17.05 13.45 1.59
CA ILE A 35 -16.51 12.09 1.78
C ILE A 35 -15.46 12.06 2.89
N PHE A 36 -14.50 13.00 2.89
CA PHE A 36 -13.50 13.09 3.95
C PHE A 36 -14.13 13.34 5.33
N THR A 37 -15.17 14.18 5.39
CA THR A 37 -15.91 14.42 6.63
C THR A 37 -16.56 13.14 7.18
N GLU A 38 -17.14 12.31 6.31
CA GLU A 38 -17.73 11.03 6.68
C GLU A 38 -16.67 10.05 7.20
N MET A 39 -15.51 9.97 6.55
CA MET A 39 -14.38 9.16 7.01
C MET A 39 -13.88 9.57 8.40
N ILE A 40 -13.72 10.88 8.62
CA ILE A 40 -13.30 11.43 9.93
C ILE A 40 -14.30 11.03 11.02
N ARG A 41 -15.61 11.14 10.75
CA ARG A 41 -16.65 10.73 11.71
C ARG A 41 -16.57 9.24 12.06
N LEU A 42 -16.30 8.38 11.09
CA LEU A 42 -16.14 6.94 11.33
C LEU A 42 -14.93 6.64 12.24
N ILE A 43 -13.80 7.28 11.98
CA ILE A 43 -12.58 7.13 12.80
C ILE A 43 -12.84 7.63 14.23
N GLN A 44 -13.48 8.80 14.38
CA GLN A 44 -13.85 9.34 15.68
C GLN A 44 -14.78 8.41 16.45
N LYS A 45 -15.78 7.82 15.78
CA LYS A 45 -16.68 6.83 16.38
C LYS A 45 -15.92 5.61 16.89
N ARG A 46 -15.02 5.04 16.09
CA ARG A 46 -14.20 3.89 16.50
C ARG A 46 -13.26 4.23 17.67
N SER A 47 -12.70 5.44 17.70
CA SER A 47 -11.91 5.92 18.82
C SER A 47 -12.73 5.96 20.13
N CYS A 48 -13.98 6.42 20.06
CA CYS A 48 -14.91 6.37 21.19
C CYS A 48 -15.21 4.92 21.63
N ASP A 49 -15.47 4.01 20.68
CA ASP A 49 -15.73 2.58 20.97
C ASP A 49 -14.56 1.94 21.74
N VAL A 50 -13.32 2.13 21.26
CA VAL A 50 -12.10 1.60 21.90
C VAL A 50 -11.92 2.18 23.30
N LYS A 51 -12.11 3.50 23.47
CA LYS A 51 -12.04 4.16 24.77
C LYS A 51 -13.06 3.56 25.75
N GLN A 52 -14.29 3.33 25.31
CA GLN A 52 -15.32 2.73 26.15
C GLN A 52 -14.98 1.30 26.55
N GLN A 53 -14.51 0.47 25.62
CA GLN A 53 -14.08 -0.90 25.92
C GLN A 53 -12.98 -0.95 26.97
N ILE A 54 -11.93 -0.11 26.82
CA ILE A 54 -10.85 -0.01 27.81
C ILE A 54 -11.40 0.35 29.19
N ARG A 55 -12.29 1.35 29.28
CA ARG A 55 -12.86 1.79 30.57
C ARG A 55 -13.76 0.74 31.21
N SER A 56 -14.55 0.02 30.41
CA SER A 56 -15.38 -1.08 30.88
C SER A 56 -14.52 -2.22 31.44
N GLN A 57 -13.49 -2.64 30.71
CA GLN A 57 -12.58 -3.70 31.16
C GLN A 57 -11.80 -3.26 32.42
N GLN A 58 -11.31 -2.02 32.44
CA GLN A 58 -10.66 -1.44 33.62
C GLN A 58 -11.58 -1.53 34.85
N LYS A 59 -12.84 -1.11 34.72
CA LYS A 59 -13.80 -1.14 35.83
C LYS A 59 -14.06 -2.56 36.31
N ALA A 60 -14.24 -3.51 35.39
CA ALA A 60 -14.50 -4.91 35.71
C ALA A 60 -13.32 -5.56 36.46
N GLU A 61 -12.10 -5.43 35.96
CA GLU A 61 -10.92 -6.00 36.62
C GLU A 61 -10.61 -5.34 37.96
N VAL A 62 -10.79 -4.01 38.06
CA VAL A 62 -10.62 -3.30 39.35
C VAL A 62 -11.64 -3.77 40.37
N SER A 63 -12.91 -4.00 39.98
CA SER A 63 -13.92 -4.58 40.87
C SER A 63 -13.48 -5.95 41.36
N ARG A 64 -13.10 -6.83 40.45
CA ARG A 64 -12.68 -8.21 40.76
C ARG A 64 -11.49 -8.27 41.73
N VAL A 65 -10.53 -7.36 41.58
CA VAL A 65 -9.37 -7.25 42.49
C VAL A 65 -9.80 -6.72 43.86
N LYS A 66 -10.71 -5.74 43.91
CA LYS A 66 -11.23 -5.20 45.18
C LYS A 66 -12.04 -6.23 45.96
N ASP A 67 -12.88 -7.00 45.29
CA ASP A 67 -13.69 -8.04 45.93
C ASP A 67 -12.78 -9.09 46.58
N LEU A 68 -11.74 -9.54 45.85
CA LEU A 68 -10.73 -10.46 46.40
C LEU A 68 -9.93 -9.84 47.55
N GLN A 69 -9.60 -8.54 47.46
CA GLN A 69 -8.90 -7.82 48.53
C GLN A 69 -9.75 -7.81 49.82
N GLU A 70 -11.04 -7.52 49.71
CA GLU A 70 -11.95 -7.46 50.85
C GLU A 70 -12.10 -8.85 51.52
N GLU A 71 -12.23 -9.92 50.72
CA GLU A 71 -12.26 -11.29 51.23
C GLU A 71 -11.01 -11.64 52.05
N LEU A 72 -9.82 -11.29 51.54
CA LEU A 72 -8.55 -11.54 52.22
C LEU A 72 -8.39 -10.69 53.50
N GLU A 73 -8.85 -9.44 53.48
CA GLU A 73 -8.84 -8.58 54.67
C GLU A 73 -9.75 -9.13 55.79
N GLN A 74 -10.90 -9.71 55.42
CA GLN A 74 -11.78 -10.41 56.36
C GLN A 74 -11.12 -11.68 56.91
N GLU A 75 -10.50 -12.52 56.06
CA GLU A 75 -9.79 -13.72 56.48
C GLU A 75 -8.63 -13.40 57.44
N ILE A 76 -7.83 -12.36 57.14
CA ILE A 76 -6.76 -11.88 58.04
C ILE A 76 -7.32 -11.45 59.39
N THR A 77 -8.47 -10.79 59.41
CA THR A 77 -9.10 -10.31 60.65
C THR A 77 -9.55 -11.48 61.54
N GLU A 78 -10.18 -12.49 60.94
CA GLU A 78 -10.56 -13.73 61.65
C GLU A 78 -9.34 -14.50 62.16
N LEU A 79 -8.29 -14.64 61.34
CA LEU A 79 -7.04 -15.30 61.75
C LEU A 79 -6.36 -14.57 62.91
N LYS A 80 -6.32 -13.23 62.90
CA LYS A 80 -5.79 -12.43 64.01
C LYS A 80 -6.60 -12.62 65.30
N ARG A 81 -7.93 -12.68 65.22
CA ARG A 81 -8.80 -12.94 66.37
C ARG A 81 -8.50 -14.31 66.98
N ARG A 82 -8.38 -15.35 66.14
CA ARG A 82 -8.04 -16.72 66.56
C ARG A 82 -6.66 -16.83 67.20
N ASP A 83 -5.65 -16.21 66.60
CA ASP A 83 -4.30 -16.19 67.15
C ASP A 83 -4.28 -15.58 68.57
N ALA A 84 -5.05 -14.52 68.79
CA ALA A 84 -5.21 -13.93 70.12
C ALA A 84 -5.90 -14.87 71.13
N GLU A 85 -6.97 -15.56 70.73
CA GLU A 85 -7.67 -16.55 71.57
C GLU A 85 -6.78 -17.75 71.92
N LEU A 86 -6.02 -18.26 70.96
CA LEU A 86 -5.06 -19.34 71.16
C LEU A 86 -3.91 -18.92 72.08
N LYS A 87 -3.40 -17.70 71.94
CA LYS A 87 -2.39 -17.13 72.86
C LYS A 87 -2.92 -17.07 74.30
N GLN A 88 -4.16 -16.64 74.50
CA GLN A 88 -4.80 -16.63 75.82
C GLN A 88 -4.93 -18.04 76.41
N LEU A 89 -5.36 -19.02 75.62
CA LEU A 89 -5.43 -20.42 76.06
C LEU A 89 -4.06 -21.00 76.41
N SER A 90 -3.02 -20.66 75.64
CA SER A 90 -1.64 -21.13 75.92
C SER A 90 -1.06 -20.61 77.23
N LEU A 91 -1.56 -19.48 77.74
CA LEU A 91 -1.17 -18.88 79.02
C LEU A 91 -1.89 -19.51 80.23
N THR A 92 -2.83 -20.43 80.01
CA THR A 92 -3.60 -21.06 81.08
C THR A 92 -2.77 -22.20 81.70
N GLU A 93 -2.35 -22.06 82.96
CA GLU A 93 -1.53 -23.05 83.68
C GLU A 93 -2.27 -24.36 84.02
N ASP A 94 -3.62 -24.35 84.06
CA ASP A 94 -4.44 -25.54 84.33
C ASP A 94 -4.80 -26.30 83.04
N HIS A 95 -4.16 -27.45 82.86
CA HIS A 95 -4.36 -28.32 81.69
C HIS A 95 -5.78 -28.89 81.58
N SER A 96 -6.54 -28.94 82.68
CA SER A 96 -7.93 -29.40 82.70
C SER A 96 -8.87 -28.36 82.06
N GLN A 97 -8.62 -27.07 82.33
CA GLN A 97 -9.33 -25.95 81.73
C GLN A 97 -9.03 -25.80 80.23
N PHE A 98 -7.79 -26.07 79.83
CA PHE A 98 -7.41 -26.11 78.42
C PHE A 98 -8.23 -27.15 77.63
N LEU A 99 -8.32 -28.38 78.15
CA LEU A 99 -9.05 -29.47 77.50
C LEU A 99 -10.57 -29.22 77.39
N LEU A 100 -11.15 -28.46 78.34
CA LEU A 100 -12.57 -28.10 78.31
C LEU A 100 -12.87 -26.94 77.34
N ASN A 101 -11.96 -25.97 77.22
CA ASN A 101 -12.20 -24.77 76.43
C ASN A 101 -11.80 -24.92 74.95
N TYR A 102 -10.82 -25.76 74.63
CA TYR A 102 -10.35 -25.97 73.25
C TYR A 102 -11.43 -26.45 72.26
N PRO A 103 -12.32 -27.40 72.59
CA PRO A 103 -13.38 -27.87 71.69
C PRO A 103 -14.48 -26.84 71.42
N SER A 104 -14.55 -25.78 72.24
CA SER A 104 -15.53 -24.69 72.08
C SER A 104 -15.10 -23.67 71.01
N LEU A 105 -13.85 -23.77 70.53
CA LEU A 105 -13.40 -22.97 69.40
C LEU A 105 -14.11 -23.44 68.12
N PRO A 106 -14.68 -22.53 67.31
CA PRO A 106 -15.33 -22.93 66.06
C PRO A 106 -14.34 -23.68 65.15
N PRO A 107 -14.78 -24.55 64.23
CA PRO A 107 -13.87 -25.15 63.23
C PRO A 107 -13.20 -24.04 62.40
N LEU A 108 -11.96 -24.25 61.94
CA LEU A 108 -11.45 -23.41 60.85
C LEU A 108 -12.31 -23.70 59.62
N SER A 109 -12.86 -22.66 59.01
CA SER A 109 -13.27 -22.76 57.62
C SER A 109 -12.01 -23.16 56.85
N GLU A 110 -11.98 -24.36 56.24
CA GLU A 110 -10.89 -24.69 55.32
C GLU A 110 -10.86 -23.60 54.26
N SER A 111 -9.74 -22.88 54.18
CA SER A 111 -9.55 -21.85 53.16
C SER A 111 -9.63 -22.54 51.80
N THR A 112 -10.76 -22.38 51.11
CA THR A 112 -11.01 -22.99 49.79
C THR A 112 -10.04 -22.44 48.73
N HIS A 113 -9.28 -21.39 49.05
CA HIS A 113 -8.47 -20.64 48.10
C HIS A 113 -7.00 -20.53 48.54
N SER A 114 -6.36 -21.68 48.79
CA SER A 114 -4.88 -21.80 48.86
C SER A 114 -4.22 -21.62 47.48
N SER A 115 -4.60 -20.59 46.75
CA SER A 115 -3.93 -20.19 45.52
C SER A 115 -3.09 -18.96 45.80
N SER A 116 -1.76 -19.15 45.83
CA SER A 116 -0.80 -18.04 45.79
C SER A 116 -1.24 -17.04 44.72
N ILE A 117 -1.56 -15.81 45.13
CA ILE A 117 -2.04 -14.76 44.22
C ILE A 117 -0.91 -14.47 43.22
N ASN A 118 -1.03 -15.01 42.01
CA ASN A 118 -0.11 -14.71 40.94
C ASN A 118 -0.53 -13.37 40.32
N VAL A 119 0.08 -12.29 40.81
CA VAL A 119 -0.08 -10.96 40.20
C VAL A 119 0.63 -10.99 38.85
N ARG A 120 -0.12 -11.16 37.77
CA ARG A 120 0.40 -11.07 36.40
C ARG A 120 1.03 -9.69 36.15
N PRO A 121 2.07 -9.59 35.30
CA PRO A 121 2.73 -8.33 34.99
C PRO A 121 1.77 -7.24 34.48
N LEU A 122 2.11 -5.98 34.78
CA LEU A 122 1.33 -4.73 34.57
C LEU A 122 0.97 -4.36 33.12
N ARG A 123 1.15 -5.25 32.13
CA ARG A 123 0.95 -4.97 30.70
C ARG A 123 -0.51 -5.09 30.24
N TYR A 124 -1.47 -4.63 31.05
CA TYR A 124 -2.90 -4.95 30.83
C TYR A 124 -3.51 -4.42 29.53
N PHE A 125 -2.96 -3.35 28.95
CA PHE A 125 -3.50 -2.72 27.73
C PHE A 125 -2.43 -2.38 26.68
N GLU A 126 -1.19 -2.87 26.85
CA GLU A 126 -0.12 -2.63 25.86
C GLU A 126 -0.49 -3.18 24.48
N ASP A 127 -1.11 -4.36 24.45
CA ASP A 127 -1.57 -5.02 23.21
C ASP A 127 -2.63 -4.19 22.48
N VAL A 128 -3.47 -3.44 23.21
CA VAL A 128 -4.47 -2.53 22.60
C VAL A 128 -3.76 -1.39 21.88
N THR A 129 -2.70 -0.85 22.48
CA THR A 129 -1.91 0.22 21.86
C THR A 129 -1.18 -0.29 20.61
N ALA A 130 -0.63 -1.50 20.66
CA ALA A 130 -0.01 -2.16 19.52
C ALA A 130 -1.02 -2.39 18.38
N ALA A 131 -2.20 -2.93 18.68
CA ALA A 131 -3.25 -3.16 17.68
C ALA A 131 -3.77 -1.87 17.02
N VAL A 132 -3.94 -0.79 17.80
CA VAL A 132 -4.32 0.52 17.25
C VAL A 132 -3.20 1.13 16.39
N SER A 133 -1.94 0.88 16.74
CA SER A 133 -0.79 1.32 15.93
C SER A 133 -0.73 0.57 14.61
N GLU A 134 -0.94 -0.75 14.62
CA GLU A 134 -1.01 -1.55 13.39
C GLU A 134 -2.16 -1.09 12.47
N LEU A 135 -3.33 -0.76 13.05
CA LEU A 135 -4.43 -0.18 12.29
C LEU A 135 -4.06 1.16 11.63
N ARG A 136 -3.36 2.04 12.36
CA ARG A 136 -2.86 3.31 11.82
C ARG A 136 -1.95 3.08 10.62
N ASP A 137 -1.00 2.16 10.75
CA ASP A 137 0.00 1.91 9.70
C ASP A 137 -0.68 1.36 8.43
N LYS A 138 -1.61 0.40 8.57
CA LYS A 138 -2.44 -0.09 7.45
C LYS A 138 -3.24 1.02 6.78
N LEU A 139 -3.83 1.93 7.56
CA LEU A 139 -4.58 3.05 7.01
C LEU A 139 -3.66 4.01 6.24
N GLN A 140 -2.44 4.26 6.73
CA GLN A 140 -1.45 5.09 6.04
C GLN A 140 -1.00 4.47 4.71
N ASP A 141 -0.82 3.15 4.67
CA ASP A 141 -0.42 2.45 3.45
C ASP A 141 -1.51 2.52 2.37
N ILE A 142 -2.77 2.26 2.75
CA ILE A 142 -3.93 2.40 1.84
C ILE A 142 -4.02 3.84 1.32
N LEU A 143 -3.88 4.84 2.20
CA LEU A 143 -3.92 6.23 1.79
C LEU A 143 -2.79 6.58 0.81
N ARG A 144 -1.58 6.03 1.00
CA ARG A 144 -0.44 6.28 0.11
C ARG A 144 -0.65 5.66 -1.27
N GLU A 145 -1.14 4.43 -1.33
CA GLU A 145 -1.43 3.71 -2.57
C GLU A 145 -2.49 4.45 -3.38
N GLU A 146 -3.65 4.71 -2.76
CA GLU A 146 -4.78 5.34 -3.44
C GLU A 146 -4.55 6.82 -3.76
N TRP A 147 -3.69 7.52 -3.00
CA TRP A 147 -3.34 8.90 -3.31
C TRP A 147 -2.74 9.06 -4.71
N THR A 148 -1.96 8.07 -5.15
CA THR A 148 -1.37 8.08 -6.49
C THR A 148 -2.46 8.04 -7.56
N ASN A 149 -3.48 7.20 -7.37
CA ASN A 149 -4.63 7.07 -8.29
C ASN A 149 -5.50 8.35 -8.30
N ILE A 150 -5.75 8.94 -7.13
CA ILE A 150 -6.49 10.20 -7.01
C ILE A 150 -5.73 11.33 -7.71
N SER A 151 -4.42 11.44 -7.46
CA SER A 151 -3.57 12.46 -8.09
C SER A 151 -3.51 12.32 -9.62
N LEU A 152 -3.50 11.09 -10.14
CA LEU A 152 -3.56 10.84 -11.58
C LEU A 152 -4.91 11.26 -12.17
N THR A 153 -6.01 10.92 -11.51
CA THR A 153 -7.36 11.33 -11.95
C THR A 153 -7.52 12.85 -11.99
N VAL A 154 -6.96 13.57 -11.00
CA VAL A 154 -6.99 15.05 -10.96
C VAL A 154 -6.11 15.68 -12.06
N THR A 155 -5.04 15.02 -12.48
CA THR A 155 -4.10 15.56 -13.48
C THR A 155 -4.51 15.25 -14.92
N ASN A 156 -5.29 14.19 -15.15
CA ASN A 156 -5.77 13.76 -16.47
C ASN A 156 -7.19 14.27 -16.77
N VAL A 157 -7.57 15.46 -16.26
CA VAL A 157 -8.87 16.05 -16.61
C VAL A 157 -8.84 16.42 -18.09
N ASP A 158 -9.60 15.67 -18.88
CA ASP A 158 -9.74 15.86 -20.32
C ASP A 158 -10.48 17.18 -20.57
N VAL A 159 -9.75 18.18 -21.03
CA VAL A 159 -10.28 19.49 -21.43
C VAL A 159 -10.18 19.57 -22.94
N LEU A 160 -11.08 20.30 -23.61
CA LEU A 160 -11.15 20.50 -25.06
C LEU A 160 -9.84 20.93 -25.79
N LEU A 161 -8.74 21.14 -25.08
CA LEU A 161 -7.45 21.52 -25.62
C LEU A 161 -6.49 20.32 -25.63
N PRO A 162 -5.70 20.14 -26.72
CA PRO A 162 -4.64 19.14 -26.72
C PRO A 162 -3.68 19.38 -25.54
N GLU A 163 -3.42 18.33 -24.76
CA GLU A 163 -2.51 18.41 -23.61
C GLU A 163 -1.19 19.07 -24.01
N PRO A 164 -0.70 20.06 -23.25
CA PRO A 164 0.54 20.75 -23.58
C PRO A 164 1.71 19.75 -23.70
N GLU A 165 2.59 20.00 -24.68
CA GLU A 165 3.80 19.20 -24.87
C GLU A 165 4.69 19.30 -23.61
N PRO A 166 5.23 18.18 -23.09
CA PRO A 166 6.14 18.21 -21.95
C PRO A 166 7.41 19.01 -22.29
N LYS A 167 7.79 19.96 -21.42
CA LYS A 167 8.94 20.86 -21.67
C LYS A 167 10.13 20.61 -20.75
N SER A 168 9.91 19.98 -19.60
CA SER A 168 10.97 19.64 -18.65
C SER A 168 11.09 18.13 -18.47
N ARG A 169 12.27 17.65 -18.06
CA ARG A 169 12.46 16.23 -17.72
C ARG A 169 11.46 15.76 -16.65
N ALA A 170 11.13 16.62 -15.67
CA ALA A 170 10.14 16.31 -14.64
C ALA A 170 8.73 16.11 -15.24
N ASP A 171 8.38 16.85 -16.29
CA ASP A 171 7.11 16.65 -17.00
C ASP A 171 7.09 15.35 -17.80
N PHE A 172 8.20 15.00 -18.46
CA PHE A 172 8.32 13.71 -19.16
C PHE A 172 8.21 12.52 -18.21
N LEU A 173 8.80 12.62 -17.01
CA LEU A 173 8.76 11.55 -16.00
C LEU A 173 7.35 11.24 -15.49
N LYS A 174 6.38 12.15 -15.62
CA LYS A 174 4.96 11.88 -15.32
C LYS A 174 4.39 10.74 -16.17
N TYR A 175 4.94 10.55 -17.37
CA TYR A 175 4.53 9.53 -18.33
C TYR A 175 5.50 8.34 -18.36
N SER A 176 6.35 8.21 -17.34
CA SER A 176 7.41 7.19 -17.29
C SER A 176 6.82 5.78 -17.31
N ARG A 177 7.29 4.96 -18.26
CA ARG A 177 6.99 3.55 -18.38
C ARG A 177 8.26 2.73 -18.20
N GLN A 178 8.15 1.70 -17.38
CA GLN A 178 9.21 0.72 -17.25
C GLN A 178 9.11 -0.26 -18.42
N ILE A 179 10.20 -0.39 -19.19
CA ILE A 179 10.27 -1.23 -20.38
C ILE A 179 11.23 -2.39 -20.12
N THR A 180 10.79 -3.59 -20.46
CA THR A 180 11.62 -4.81 -20.46
C THR A 180 11.65 -5.40 -21.86
N LEU A 181 12.79 -5.97 -22.23
CA LEU A 181 12.99 -6.57 -23.55
C LEU A 181 12.38 -7.97 -23.59
N ASP A 182 11.77 -8.31 -24.73
CA ASP A 182 11.19 -9.63 -24.98
C ASP A 182 12.23 -10.56 -25.62
N PRO A 183 12.71 -11.59 -24.89
CA PRO A 183 13.70 -12.52 -25.40
C PRO A 183 13.26 -13.34 -26.60
N ASN A 184 11.95 -13.50 -26.80
CA ASN A 184 11.39 -14.25 -27.92
C ASN A 184 11.55 -13.49 -29.25
N THR A 185 11.69 -12.17 -29.18
CA THR A 185 11.84 -11.31 -30.36
C THR A 185 13.31 -11.00 -30.67
N ALA A 186 14.18 -11.06 -29.66
CA ALA A 186 15.59 -10.67 -29.77
C ALA A 186 16.36 -11.47 -30.83
N ASN A 187 17.11 -10.80 -31.70
CA ASN A 187 18.01 -11.49 -32.61
C ASN A 187 19.02 -12.38 -31.86
N LYS A 188 19.44 -13.48 -32.50
CA LYS A 188 20.34 -14.48 -31.90
C LYS A 188 21.70 -13.93 -31.45
N LEU A 189 22.16 -12.82 -32.02
CA LEU A 189 23.42 -12.16 -31.65
C LEU A 189 23.25 -11.11 -30.53
N LEU A 190 22.07 -11.02 -29.92
CA LEU A 190 21.81 -10.15 -28.77
C LEU A 190 21.76 -10.95 -27.47
N LEU A 191 22.56 -10.53 -26.50
CA LEU A 191 22.51 -11.02 -25.13
C LEU A 191 21.74 -10.03 -24.25
N MET A 192 20.72 -10.52 -23.56
CA MET A 192 19.98 -9.75 -22.57
C MET A 192 20.50 -10.05 -21.16
N SER A 193 20.59 -9.02 -20.34
CA SER A 193 21.00 -9.10 -18.93
C SER A 193 20.23 -8.09 -18.09
N GLU A 194 20.49 -8.06 -16.77
CA GLU A 194 19.86 -7.12 -15.83
C GLU A 194 18.33 -7.14 -15.94
N GLU A 195 17.74 -8.33 -15.74
CA GLU A 195 16.28 -8.54 -15.85
C GLU A 195 15.70 -8.10 -17.21
N ASN A 196 16.44 -8.38 -18.29
CA ASN A 196 16.10 -7.98 -19.66
C ASN A 196 15.97 -6.46 -19.87
N ARG A 197 16.70 -5.65 -19.09
CA ARG A 197 16.76 -4.19 -19.27
C ARG A 197 18.01 -3.73 -20.01
N LYS A 198 18.96 -4.63 -20.20
CA LYS A 198 20.21 -4.36 -20.90
C LYS A 198 20.40 -5.34 -22.03
N VAL A 199 20.86 -4.83 -23.16
CA VAL A 199 21.18 -5.62 -24.35
C VAL A 199 22.62 -5.37 -24.77
N THR A 200 23.33 -6.44 -25.13
CA THR A 200 24.71 -6.40 -25.62
C THR A 200 24.81 -7.23 -26.90
N VAL A 201 25.51 -6.72 -27.91
CA VAL A 201 25.81 -7.47 -29.13
C VAL A 201 26.96 -8.43 -28.86
N MET A 202 26.81 -9.67 -29.31
CA MET A 202 27.78 -10.75 -29.16
C MET A 202 28.28 -11.21 -30.53
N GLU A 203 29.51 -11.74 -30.58
CA GLU A 203 30.07 -12.34 -31.81
C GLU A 203 29.48 -13.72 -32.14
N LYS A 204 28.92 -14.41 -31.14
CA LYS A 204 28.35 -15.76 -31.27
C LYS A 204 26.86 -15.75 -30.95
N SER A 205 26.12 -16.64 -31.62
CA SER A 205 24.69 -16.88 -31.36
C SER A 205 24.48 -17.28 -29.90
N GLN A 206 23.49 -16.68 -29.24
CA GLN A 206 23.17 -16.87 -27.83
C GLN A 206 21.99 -17.81 -27.58
N SER A 207 21.19 -18.14 -28.62
CA SER A 207 20.02 -19.00 -28.47
C SER A 207 20.03 -20.15 -29.49
N ASP A 208 19.86 -21.37 -29.00
CA ASP A 208 19.68 -22.57 -29.84
C ASP A 208 18.20 -22.82 -30.19
N THR A 209 17.28 -22.11 -29.53
CA THR A 209 15.83 -22.19 -29.74
C THR A 209 15.32 -21.09 -30.67
N ASP A 210 14.81 -21.52 -31.83
CA ASP A 210 14.10 -20.65 -32.76
C ASP A 210 12.68 -20.33 -32.25
N HIS A 211 12.27 -19.07 -32.45
CA HIS A 211 10.94 -18.57 -32.13
C HIS A 211 10.41 -17.81 -33.35
N PRO A 212 9.13 -17.99 -33.75
CA PRO A 212 8.57 -17.34 -34.94
C PRO A 212 8.62 -15.81 -34.89
N ASP A 213 8.54 -15.22 -33.70
CA ASP A 213 8.66 -13.76 -33.50
C ASP A 213 10.11 -13.23 -33.48
N ARG A 214 11.12 -14.09 -33.67
CA ARG A 214 12.52 -13.70 -33.56
C ARG A 214 12.99 -12.97 -34.81
N PHE A 215 13.65 -11.83 -34.64
CA PHE A 215 14.32 -11.17 -35.76
C PHE A 215 15.53 -11.97 -36.25
N THR A 216 15.59 -12.26 -37.55
CA THR A 216 16.66 -13.07 -38.14
C THR A 216 17.77 -12.24 -38.77
N ASP A 217 17.43 -11.18 -39.49
CA ASP A 217 18.37 -10.47 -40.37
C ASP A 217 19.02 -9.23 -39.73
N TRP A 218 18.36 -8.64 -38.72
CA TRP A 218 18.82 -7.41 -38.06
C TRP A 218 18.99 -7.59 -36.54
N PHE A 219 19.98 -6.90 -35.96
CA PHE A 219 20.26 -6.88 -34.50
C PHE A 219 19.22 -6.06 -33.74
N GLN A 220 18.06 -6.65 -33.52
CA GLN A 220 16.86 -5.98 -33.03
C GLN A 220 16.11 -6.79 -31.97
N VAL A 221 15.37 -6.08 -31.12
CA VAL A 221 14.52 -6.66 -30.06
C VAL A 221 13.33 -5.73 -29.78
N LEU A 222 12.15 -6.31 -29.57
CA LEU A 222 10.96 -5.60 -29.08
C LEU A 222 10.88 -5.65 -27.55
N SER A 223 10.15 -4.71 -26.97
CA SER A 223 9.70 -4.78 -25.59
C SER A 223 8.59 -5.81 -25.44
N ARG A 224 8.47 -6.31 -24.21
CA ARG A 224 7.34 -7.13 -23.80
C ARG A 224 6.08 -6.29 -23.59
N GLU A 225 6.24 -5.08 -23.04
CA GLU A 225 5.12 -4.17 -22.78
C GLU A 225 4.69 -3.44 -24.05
N SER A 226 3.38 -3.31 -24.23
CA SER A 226 2.80 -2.43 -25.25
C SER A 226 2.73 -0.99 -24.74
N LEU A 227 2.87 -0.01 -25.63
CA LEU A 227 2.62 1.40 -25.33
C LEU A 227 1.27 1.83 -25.87
N SER A 228 0.53 2.56 -25.04
CA SER A 228 -0.71 3.23 -25.40
C SER A 228 -0.72 4.64 -24.79
N GLY A 229 -1.32 5.59 -25.50
CA GLY A 229 -1.34 7.00 -25.10
C GLY A 229 0.06 7.63 -25.03
N ARG A 230 0.22 8.64 -24.15
CA ARG A 230 1.50 9.34 -23.94
C ARG A 230 2.41 8.52 -23.02
N CYS A 231 3.54 8.07 -23.55
CA CYS A 231 4.52 7.25 -22.84
C CYS A 231 5.92 7.86 -22.93
N TYR A 232 6.72 7.68 -21.88
CA TYR A 232 8.10 8.12 -21.80
C TYR A 232 9.00 7.02 -21.24
N TRP A 233 10.19 6.85 -21.81
CA TRP A 233 11.23 5.96 -21.29
C TRP A 233 12.60 6.54 -21.60
N GLU A 234 13.59 6.20 -20.78
CA GLU A 234 14.98 6.61 -20.95
C GLU A 234 15.86 5.39 -21.24
N VAL A 235 16.89 5.58 -22.06
CA VAL A 235 17.84 4.54 -22.45
C VAL A 235 19.25 5.07 -22.22
N GLU A 236 20.04 4.33 -21.43
CA GLU A 236 21.49 4.53 -21.42
C GLU A 236 22.12 3.75 -22.58
N ARG A 237 22.99 4.40 -23.36
CA ARG A 237 23.71 3.78 -24.47
C ARG A 237 25.22 3.89 -24.29
N ARG A 238 25.94 2.86 -24.73
CA ARG A 238 27.41 2.85 -24.84
C ARG A 238 27.82 2.31 -26.20
N GLY A 239 28.80 2.96 -26.84
CA GLY A 239 29.27 2.61 -28.17
C GLY A 239 28.55 3.36 -29.31
N THR A 240 28.95 3.05 -30.54
CA THR A 240 28.36 3.59 -31.77
C THR A 240 27.41 2.58 -32.39
N GLY A 241 26.35 3.05 -33.04
CA GLY A 241 25.37 2.18 -33.70
C GLY A 241 24.30 1.65 -32.73
N VAL A 242 23.71 2.52 -31.91
CA VAL A 242 22.52 2.19 -31.10
C VAL A 242 21.46 3.24 -31.40
N CYS A 243 20.27 2.78 -31.79
CA CYS A 243 19.09 3.58 -32.04
C CYS A 243 17.97 3.21 -31.05
N VAL A 244 16.95 4.03 -30.99
CA VAL A 244 15.69 3.72 -30.29
C VAL A 244 14.60 3.86 -31.33
N ALA A 245 13.64 2.94 -31.34
CA ALA A 245 12.52 2.98 -32.26
C ALA A 245 11.22 2.63 -31.57
N VAL A 246 10.13 2.94 -32.25
CA VAL A 246 8.78 2.49 -31.92
C VAL A 246 8.29 1.69 -33.12
N ALA A 247 7.65 0.55 -32.88
CA ALA A 247 7.17 -0.29 -33.97
C ALA A 247 5.82 -0.92 -33.63
N TYR A 248 5.00 -1.23 -34.63
CA TYR A 248 3.86 -2.11 -34.39
C TYR A 248 4.31 -3.54 -34.12
N LYS A 249 3.56 -4.25 -33.28
CA LYS A 249 3.87 -5.64 -32.91
C LYS A 249 3.96 -6.56 -34.13
N ASN A 250 3.17 -6.28 -35.17
CA ASN A 250 3.06 -7.08 -36.39
C ASN A 250 4.11 -6.74 -37.47
N ILE A 251 5.17 -6.02 -37.14
CA ILE A 251 6.32 -5.82 -38.05
C ILE A 251 6.91 -7.16 -38.51
N SER A 252 7.37 -7.21 -39.76
CA SER A 252 8.08 -8.39 -40.30
C SER A 252 9.29 -8.74 -39.43
N ARG A 253 9.55 -10.04 -39.27
CA ARG A 253 10.69 -10.58 -38.49
C ARG A 253 11.92 -10.91 -39.34
N SER A 254 11.76 -10.94 -40.66
CA SER A 254 12.82 -11.32 -41.60
C SER A 254 12.81 -10.47 -42.87
N GLY A 255 13.89 -10.54 -43.63
CA GLY A 255 14.13 -9.78 -44.84
C GLY A 255 14.55 -8.33 -44.58
N ASN A 256 14.91 -7.63 -45.65
CA ASN A 256 15.43 -6.26 -45.56
C ASN A 256 14.43 -5.29 -44.91
N GLU A 257 13.12 -5.49 -45.16
CA GLU A 257 12.03 -4.67 -44.61
C GLU A 257 11.77 -4.90 -43.11
N SER A 258 12.39 -5.89 -42.47
CA SER A 258 12.26 -6.09 -41.00
C SER A 258 13.08 -5.10 -40.17
N GLY A 259 13.94 -4.30 -40.79
CA GLY A 259 14.72 -3.26 -40.11
C GLY A 259 13.85 -2.09 -39.65
N PHE A 260 14.01 -1.65 -38.39
CA PHE A 260 13.25 -0.54 -37.83
C PHE A 260 13.57 0.78 -38.53
N GLY A 261 12.52 1.49 -38.97
CA GLY A 261 12.61 2.71 -39.77
C GLY A 261 12.79 2.45 -41.28
N LEU A 262 12.83 1.19 -41.72
CA LEU A 262 12.92 0.80 -43.13
C LEU A 262 11.59 0.23 -43.66
N ASN A 263 10.47 0.51 -42.99
CA ASN A 263 9.12 0.06 -43.34
C ASN A 263 8.06 1.04 -42.83
N ASP A 264 6.80 0.80 -43.18
CA ASP A 264 5.64 1.59 -42.76
C ASP A 264 5.12 1.24 -41.34
N LYS A 265 5.76 0.28 -40.66
CA LYS A 265 5.35 -0.21 -39.33
C LYS A 265 6.28 0.23 -38.19
N SER A 266 7.29 1.06 -38.47
CA SER A 266 8.26 1.46 -37.46
C SER A 266 8.91 2.81 -37.73
N TRP A 267 9.28 3.49 -36.64
CA TRP A 267 9.92 4.80 -36.65
C TRP A 267 11.14 4.78 -35.73
N SER A 268 12.32 5.09 -36.26
CA SER A 268 13.57 5.08 -35.52
C SER A 268 14.23 6.47 -35.47
N LEU A 269 14.86 6.78 -34.34
CA LEU A 269 15.62 8.01 -34.18
C LEU A 269 17.08 7.75 -34.61
N SER A 270 17.41 8.10 -35.87
CA SER A 270 18.72 8.08 -36.55
C SER A 270 19.24 6.74 -37.14
N ASN A 271 20.17 6.83 -38.10
CA ASN A 271 20.43 5.89 -39.21
C ASN A 271 21.49 4.77 -39.00
N LEU A 272 21.83 4.29 -37.79
CA LEU A 272 22.76 3.13 -37.69
C LEU A 272 22.55 2.28 -36.41
N CYS A 273 22.30 0.98 -36.63
CA CYS A 273 21.49 0.05 -35.82
C CYS A 273 22.10 -0.58 -34.57
N ILE A 274 21.34 -0.53 -33.45
CA ILE A 274 20.97 -1.57 -32.44
C ILE A 274 19.75 -0.97 -31.74
N VAL A 275 18.57 -1.61 -31.69
CA VAL A 275 17.34 -0.91 -31.28
C VAL A 275 16.63 -1.54 -30.08
N LEU A 276 16.39 -0.72 -29.03
CA LEU A 276 15.38 -0.98 -28.00
C LEU A 276 14.04 -0.44 -28.50
N VAL A 277 13.02 -1.30 -28.60
CA VAL A 277 11.72 -0.92 -29.15
C VAL A 277 10.61 -1.14 -28.16
N SER A 278 9.63 -0.27 -28.22
CA SER A 278 8.35 -0.39 -27.54
C SER A 278 7.23 -0.50 -28.58
N HIS A 279 6.22 -1.35 -28.36
CA HIS A 279 5.22 -1.65 -29.40
C HIS A 279 3.83 -1.06 -29.13
N CYS A 280 3.22 -0.38 -30.11
CA CYS A 280 1.90 0.25 -29.93
C CYS A 280 0.74 -0.70 -30.28
N THR A 281 -0.36 -0.62 -29.54
CA THR A 281 -1.66 -1.22 -29.93
C THR A 281 -2.50 -0.19 -30.66
N THR A 282 -3.03 -0.53 -31.83
CA THR A 282 -4.07 0.26 -32.50
C THR A 282 -5.40 0.07 -31.78
N GLU A 283 -6.04 1.16 -31.36
CA GLU A 283 -7.50 1.19 -31.23
C GLU A 283 -8.08 1.18 -32.65
N GLU A 284 -8.77 0.10 -33.00
CA GLU A 284 -9.61 0.06 -34.20
C GLU A 284 -10.76 1.05 -33.96
N GLN A 285 -10.78 2.14 -34.76
CA GLN A 285 -11.98 2.92 -34.97
C GLN A 285 -12.88 2.13 -35.94
N GLU A 286 -13.96 1.53 -35.42
CA GLU A 286 -15.19 1.26 -36.18
C GLU A 286 -16.14 2.47 -36.08
#